data_AF-A0A535YC62-F1
#
_entry.id   AF-A0A535YC62-F1
#
_cell.length_a   1.000
_cell.length_b   1.000
_cell.length_c   1.000
_cell.angle_alpha   90.00
_cell.angle_beta   90.00
_cell.angle_gamma   90.00
#
_symmetry.space_group_name_H-M   'P 1'
#
loop_
_entity.id
_entity.type
_entity.pdbx_description
1 polymer ?
#
loop_
_entity_poly.entity_id
_entity_poly.type
_entity_poly.pdbx_seq_one_letter_code
_entity_poly.pdbx_strand_id
1 'polypeptide(L)'
;MPKYEPLREFLSGLPKGQKQVTLGFRRLEELLGDPLPPSALEYEQWWRGGRVKRGRIDANWQDQVQQRAWEEAGWTIDELDLLLKAVTFRRK
;
A
#
# COMPACT_ATOMS: atom_id res chain seq x y z
N MET A 1 -4.33 14.18 -9.06
CA MET A 1 -3.11 13.42 -8.75
C MET A 1 -3.52 12.19 -7.97
N PRO A 2 -3.08 10.98 -8.34
CA PRO A 2 -3.37 9.80 -7.54
C PRO A 2 -2.66 9.95 -6.20
N LYS A 3 -3.40 9.80 -5.09
CA LYS A 3 -2.88 9.92 -3.71
C LYS A 3 -1.63 9.07 -3.43
N TYR A 4 -1.41 8.00 -4.20
CA TYR A 4 -0.32 7.03 -4.02
C TYR A 4 0.78 7.11 -5.09
N GLU A 5 0.78 8.15 -5.93
CA GLU A 5 1.80 8.37 -6.94
C GLU A 5 3.24 8.45 -6.37
N PRO A 6 3.51 9.15 -5.25
CA PRO A 6 4.86 9.17 -4.67
C PRO A 6 5.38 7.79 -4.27
N LEU A 7 4.49 6.90 -3.82
CA LEU A 7 4.84 5.53 -3.49
C LEU A 7 5.19 4.72 -4.75
N ARG A 8 4.43 4.89 -5.82
CA ARG A 8 4.73 4.27 -7.12
C ARG A 8 6.10 4.70 -7.63
N GLU A 9 6.40 6.00 -7.61
CA GLU A 9 7.68 6.55 -8.08
C GLU A 9 8.86 6.05 -7.24
N PHE A 10 8.71 6.05 -5.90
CA PHE A 10 9.71 5.50 -4.99
C PHE A 10 10.04 4.05 -5.32
N LEU A 11 9.01 3.19 -5.43
CA LEU A 11 9.17 1.77 -5.72
C LEU A 11 9.75 1.52 -7.13
N SER A 12 9.34 2.32 -8.11
CA SER A 12 9.86 2.23 -9.48
C SER A 12 11.34 2.66 -9.57
N GLY A 13 11.74 3.63 -8.76
CA GLY A 13 13.12 4.12 -8.65
C GLY A 13 14.09 3.18 -7.91
N LEU A 14 13.59 2.13 -7.26
CA LEU A 14 14.46 1.19 -6.54
C LEU A 14 15.34 0.38 -7.51
N PRO A 15 16.62 0.12 -7.13
CA PRO A 15 17.57 -0.56 -7.99
C PRO A 15 17.05 -1.95 -8.42
N LYS A 16 17.34 -2.36 -9.66
CA LYS A 16 16.85 -3.63 -10.24
C LYS A 16 17.23 -4.87 -9.43
N GLY A 17 18.34 -4.82 -8.70
CA GLY A 17 18.77 -5.90 -7.81
C GLY A 17 17.96 -6.01 -6.51
N GLN A 18 17.22 -4.97 -6.14
CA GLN A 18 16.38 -4.98 -4.95
C GLN A 18 15.06 -5.69 -5.26
N LYS A 19 14.91 -6.89 -4.70
CA LYS A 19 13.72 -7.73 -4.84
C LYS A 19 12.71 -7.51 -3.73
N GLN A 20 13.13 -6.98 -2.58
CA GLN A 20 12.29 -6.74 -1.41
C GLN A 20 12.64 -5.42 -0.74
N VAL A 21 11.62 -4.73 -0.24
CA VAL A 21 11.78 -3.49 0.52
C VAL A 21 10.74 -3.46 1.63
N THR A 22 11.17 -3.22 2.86
CA THR A 22 10.28 -3.04 4.01
C THR A 22 10.15 -1.56 4.30
N LEU A 23 8.92 -1.06 4.34
CA LEU A 23 8.59 0.31 4.68
C LEU A 23 7.72 0.34 5.93
N GLY A 24 8.13 1.15 6.92
CA GLY A 24 7.28 1.48 8.05
C GLY A 24 6.15 2.43 7.64
N PHE A 25 5.03 2.39 8.34
CA PHE A 25 3.86 3.23 8.06
C PHE A 25 4.20 4.70 8.17
N ARG A 26 4.98 5.09 9.18
CA ARG A 26 5.47 6.47 9.30
C ARG A 26 6.23 6.93 8.05
N ARG A 27 7.07 6.05 7.48
CA ARG A 27 7.84 6.38 6.26
C ARG A 27 6.94 6.48 5.04
N LEU A 28 5.89 5.65 4.98
CA LEU A 28 4.86 5.74 3.95
C LEU A 28 4.07 7.04 4.07
N GLU A 29 3.67 7.44 5.27
CA GLU A 29 2.97 8.71 5.52
C GLU A 29 3.83 9.92 5.12
N GLU A 30 5.13 9.89 5.46
CA GLU A 30 6.10 10.91 5.02
C GLU A 30 6.23 10.96 3.49
N LEU A 31 6.25 9.79 2.83
CA LEU A 31 6.38 9.70 1.38
C LEU A 31 5.11 10.19 0.66
N LEU A 32 3.94 9.87 1.22
CA LEU A 32 2.64 10.28 0.69
C LEU A 32 2.32 11.75 1.01
N GLY A 33 2.99 12.34 2.02
CA GLY A 33 2.68 13.67 2.55
C GLY A 33 1.35 13.71 3.32
N ASP A 34 0.75 12.55 3.56
CA ASP A 34 -0.59 12.37 4.11
C ASP A 34 -0.61 11.15 5.05
N PRO A 35 -1.35 11.21 6.16
CA PRO A 35 -1.51 10.07 7.04
C PRO A 35 -2.23 8.91 6.35
N LEU A 36 -1.86 7.69 6.72
CA LEU A 36 -2.51 6.48 6.23
C LEU A 36 -3.93 6.42 6.81
N PRO A 37 -4.94 6.00 6.02
CA PRO A 37 -6.29 5.88 6.54
C PRO A 37 -6.33 4.83 7.66
N PRO A 38 -7.23 4.95 8.65
CA PRO A 38 -7.36 3.97 9.73
C PRO A 38 -7.58 2.55 9.19
N SER A 39 -8.23 2.42 8.03
CA SER A 39 -8.39 1.11 7.38
C SER A 39 -7.07 0.45 6.97
N ALA A 40 -6.02 1.19 6.66
CA ALA A 40 -4.69 0.65 6.39
C ALA A 40 -4.00 0.12 7.67
N LEU A 41 -4.41 0.64 8.83
CA LEU A 41 -3.90 0.24 10.13
C LEU A 41 -4.66 -0.97 10.71
N GLU A 42 -5.94 -1.08 10.39
CA GLU A 42 -6.84 -2.08 10.96
C GLU A 42 -7.06 -3.29 10.05
N TYR A 43 -6.97 -3.13 8.73
CA TYR A 43 -7.37 -4.16 7.77
C TYR A 43 -6.27 -4.48 6.76
N GLU A 44 -5.72 -5.69 6.84
CA GLU A 44 -4.75 -6.21 5.86
C GLU A 44 -5.28 -6.21 4.42
N GLN A 45 -6.59 -6.37 4.27
CA GLN A 45 -7.31 -6.34 3.00
C GLN A 45 -7.29 -4.97 2.30
N TRP A 46 -6.95 -3.89 3.01
CA TRP A 46 -6.62 -2.61 2.40
C TRP A 46 -5.33 -2.70 1.55
N TRP A 47 -4.36 -3.51 2.00
CA TRP A 47 -3.04 -3.73 1.35
C TRP A 47 -3.06 -4.83 0.29
N ARG A 48 -3.57 -6.01 0.64
CA ARG A 48 -3.53 -7.18 -0.27
C ARG A 48 -4.65 -7.18 -1.31
N GLY A 49 -5.65 -6.31 -1.14
CA GLY A 49 -6.88 -6.33 -1.91
C GLY A 49 -7.79 -7.48 -1.45
N GLY A 50 -9.08 -7.22 -1.42
CA GLY A 50 -10.08 -8.21 -1.03
C GLY A 50 -11.46 -7.59 -0.93
N ARG A 51 -12.47 -8.22 -1.53
CA ARG A 51 -13.86 -7.77 -1.43
C ARG A 51 -14.35 -8.01 0.00
N VAL A 52 -14.44 -6.96 0.81
CA VAL A 52 -15.13 -7.05 2.10
C VAL A 52 -16.63 -7.11 1.81
N LYS A 53 -17.24 -8.30 1.85
CA LYS A 53 -18.71 -8.42 1.87
C LYS A 53 -19.18 -7.98 3.25
N ARG A 54 -19.62 -6.74 3.41
CA ARG A 54 -20.55 -6.39 4.49
C ARG A 54 -21.71 -5.59 3.94
N GLY A 55 -22.90 -6.15 4.09
CA GLY A 55 -24.14 -5.51 3.74
C GLY A 55 -24.31 -4.21 4.52
N ARG A 56 -24.81 -3.20 3.81
CA ARG A 56 -25.08 -1.84 4.28
C ARG A 56 -23.83 -1.06 4.69
N ILE A 57 -23.32 -0.32 3.71
CA ILE A 57 -23.09 1.12 3.72
C ILE A 57 -22.35 1.39 2.41
N ASP A 58 -23.00 2.08 1.48
CA ASP A 58 -22.59 3.32 0.76
C ASP A 58 -21.18 3.91 0.96
N ALA A 59 -20.19 3.15 1.42
CA ALA A 59 -18.80 3.56 1.43
C ALA A 59 -18.27 3.28 0.02
N ASN A 60 -18.12 4.36 -0.75
CA ASN A 60 -17.10 4.50 -1.78
C ASN A 60 -15.83 3.75 -1.33
N TRP A 61 -15.74 2.46 -1.69
CA TRP A 61 -14.49 1.72 -1.76
C TRP A 61 -13.84 2.34 -2.98
N GLN A 62 -13.33 3.58 -2.79
CA GLN A 62 -12.50 4.28 -3.75
C GLN A 62 -11.58 3.20 -4.26
N ASP A 63 -11.68 2.96 -5.57
CA ASP A 63 -10.92 2.06 -6.42
C ASP A 63 -9.68 1.52 -5.72
N GLN A 64 -9.21 0.31 -6.02
CA GLN A 64 -7.94 -0.19 -5.50
C GLN A 64 -6.71 0.62 -5.99
N VAL A 65 -6.81 1.94 -6.20
CA VAL A 65 -5.79 2.95 -6.47
C VAL A 65 -4.56 2.82 -5.59
N GLN A 66 -4.68 2.43 -4.32
CA GLN A 66 -3.50 2.13 -3.51
C GLN A 66 -2.76 0.91 -4.06
N GLN A 67 -3.48 -0.17 -4.34
CA GLN A 67 -2.91 -1.39 -4.89
C GLN A 67 -2.27 -1.17 -6.25
N ARG A 68 -2.98 -0.43 -7.12
CA ARG A 68 -2.48 -0.06 -8.44
C ARG A 68 -1.15 0.69 -8.36
N ALA A 69 -0.92 1.51 -7.34
CA ALA A 69 0.33 2.27 -7.23
C ALA A 69 1.58 1.37 -7.16
N TRP A 70 1.60 0.34 -6.30
CA TRP A 70 2.74 -0.58 -6.26
C TRP A 70 2.68 -1.63 -7.37
N GLU A 71 1.49 -2.07 -7.79
CA GLU A 71 1.37 -3.02 -8.90
C GLU A 71 1.86 -2.45 -10.24
N GLU A 72 1.54 -1.20 -10.55
CA GLU A 72 2.04 -0.48 -11.73
C GLU A 72 3.55 -0.21 -11.64
N ALA A 73 4.11 -0.15 -10.43
CA ALA A 73 5.55 -0.10 -10.22
C ALA A 73 6.23 -1.49 -10.36
N GLY A 74 5.47 -2.57 -10.55
CA GLY A 74 5.99 -3.93 -10.64
C GLY A 74 6.25 -4.58 -9.28
N TRP A 75 5.54 -4.16 -8.23
CA TRP A 75 5.66 -4.66 -6.87
C TRP A 75 4.34 -5.28 -6.38
N THR A 76 4.43 -6.13 -5.37
CA THR A 76 3.31 -6.73 -4.64
C THR A 76 3.61 -6.70 -3.15
N ILE A 77 2.58 -6.83 -2.31
CA ILE A 77 2.77 -7.03 -0.87
C ILE A 77 3.22 -8.47 -0.63
N ASP A 78 4.29 -8.64 0.12
CA ASP A 78 4.78 -9.94 0.58
C ASP A 78 4.37 -10.18 2.03
N GLU A 79 4.85 -9.33 2.93
CA GLU A 79 4.55 -9.39 4.35
C GLU A 79 3.92 -8.08 4.82
N LEU A 80 3.01 -8.18 5.79
CA LEU A 80 2.39 -7.04 6.43
C LEU A 80 2.38 -7.30 7.93
N ASP A 81 2.95 -6.38 8.69
CA ASP A 81 2.98 -6.41 10.13
C ASP A 81 2.27 -5.17 10.67
N LEU A 82 1.03 -5.33 11.10
CA LEU A 82 0.23 -4.24 11.67
C LEU A 82 0.69 -3.85 13.08
N LEU A 83 1.34 -4.76 13.81
CA LEU A 83 1.85 -4.50 15.16
C LEU A 83 3.08 -3.60 15.10
N LEU A 84 4.05 -3.96 14.24
CA LEU A 84 5.25 -3.18 13.96
C LEU A 84 4.99 -2.03 12.99
N LYS A 85 3.78 -1.95 12.42
CA LYS A 85 3.37 -0.94 11.44
C LYS A 85 4.35 -0.91 10.27
N ALA A 86 4.61 -2.07 9.70
CA ALA A 86 5.55 -2.26 8.61
C ALA A 86 4.95 -3.13 7.51
N VAL A 87 5.33 -2.84 6.27
CA VAL A 87 4.91 -3.61 5.11
C VAL A 87 6.11 -3.90 4.24
N THR A 88 6.24 -5.15 3.82
CA THR A 88 7.28 -5.61 2.91
C THR A 88 6.69 -5.75 1.53
N PHE A 89 7.22 -4.95 0.60
CA PHE A 89 6.94 -5.09 -0.82
C PHE A 89 7.97 -6.03 -1.45
N ARG A 90 7.51 -6.91 -2.32
CA ARG A 90 8.33 -7.75 -3.18
C ARG A 90 8.12 -7.38 -4.64
N ARG A 91 9.19 -7.35 -5.40
CA ARG A 91 9.15 -7.13 -6.85
C ARG A 91 8.57 -8.37 -7.54
N LYS A 92 7.65 -8.17 -8.48
CA LYS A 92 7.10 -9.26 -9.31
C LYS A 92 8.17 -9.85 -10.22
#